data_AF-A0A0G0UT30-F1
#
_entry.id   AF-A0A0G0UT30-F1
#
_cell.length_a   1.000
_cell.length_b   1.000
_cell.length_c   1.000
_cell.angle_alpha   90.00
_cell.angle_beta   90.00
_cell.angle_gamma   90.00
#
_symmetry.space_group_name_H-M   'P 1'
#
loop_
_entity.id
_entity.type
_entity.pdbx_description
1 polymer ?
#
loop_
_entity_poly.entity_id
_entity_poly.type
_entity_poly.pdbx_seq_one_letter_code
_entity_poly.pdbx_strand_id
1 'polypeptide(L)'
;MKKIISIVSLYALPVLVLADSVTDANSLFTLANNILKSVLPIIIAIAVIYFVYNAFSYMIAADEEKKGVAKEKMIYGIIALFVMVSVWGIVNVLSNTFGFTTTSAPTLPGLPTSQSF
;
A
#
# COMPACT_ATOMS: atom_id res chain seq x y z
N MET A 1 -19.40 23.14 3.98
CA MET A 1 -18.35 23.83 3.18
C MET A 1 -17.09 24.16 3.98
N LYS A 2 -17.17 24.62 5.24
CA LYS A 2 -15.96 24.89 6.07
C LYS A 2 -15.07 23.65 6.36
N LYS A 3 -15.68 22.47 6.43
CA LYS A 3 -14.98 21.19 6.71
C LYS A 3 -14.11 20.69 5.54
N ILE A 4 -14.45 21.08 4.31
CA ILE A 4 -13.72 20.66 3.10
C ILE A 4 -12.43 21.49 2.96
N ILE A 5 -12.48 22.76 3.36
CA ILE A 5 -11.34 23.69 3.34
C ILE A 5 -10.30 23.30 4.40
N SER A 6 -10.71 22.86 5.59
CA SER A 6 -9.77 22.33 6.60
C SER A 6 -9.12 21.01 6.17
N ILE A 7 -9.82 20.16 5.41
CA ILE A 7 -9.25 18.92 4.89
C ILE A 7 -8.21 19.24 3.80
N VAL A 8 -8.49 20.18 2.89
CA VAL A 8 -7.55 20.61 1.85
C VAL A 8 -6.30 21.26 2.45
N SER A 9 -6.41 22.09 3.51
CA SER A 9 -5.23 22.70 4.12
C SER A 9 -4.39 21.69 4.93
N LEU A 10 -5.00 20.62 5.45
CA LEU A 10 -4.28 19.55 6.13
C LEU A 10 -3.52 18.66 5.13
N TYR A 11 -4.00 18.54 3.88
CA TYR A 11 -3.26 17.92 2.78
C TYR A 11 -2.20 18.84 2.13
N ALA A 12 -2.35 20.17 2.26
CA ALA A 12 -1.36 21.12 1.73
C ALA A 12 -0.04 21.14 2.53
N LEU A 13 -0.09 20.90 3.84
CA LEU A 13 1.10 20.81 4.70
C LEU A 13 2.08 19.71 4.25
N PRO A 14 1.62 18.46 3.98
CA PRO A 14 2.45 17.44 3.35
C PRO A 14 3.02 17.89 2.00
N VAL A 15 2.22 18.49 1.13
CA VAL A 15 2.67 18.88 -0.23
C VAL A 15 3.81 19.90 -0.17
N LEU A 16 3.80 20.80 0.82
CA LEU A 16 4.89 21.78 1.03
C LEU A 16 6.15 21.13 1.62
N VAL A 17 6.01 20.15 2.52
CA VAL A 17 7.14 19.34 3.01
C VAL A 17 7.76 18.49 1.89
N LEU A 18 6.97 18.09 0.89
CA LEU A 18 7.42 17.34 -0.28
C LEU A 18 8.20 18.20 -1.31
N ALA A 19 8.12 19.53 -1.25
CA ALA A 19 8.75 20.43 -2.23
C ALA A 19 10.25 20.67 -1.96
N ASP A 20 10.69 20.61 -0.71
CA ASP A 20 12.08 20.87 -0.30
C ASP A 20 12.99 19.63 -0.42
N SER A 21 12.37 18.46 -0.61
CA SER A 21 13.06 17.16 -0.64
C SER A 21 13.58 16.74 -2.01
N VAL A 22 13.48 17.58 -3.05
CA VAL A 22 13.86 17.23 -4.43
C VAL A 22 15.11 17.97 -4.88
N THR A 23 16.29 17.41 -4.59
CA THR A 23 17.58 17.96 -5.04
C THR A 23 18.16 17.23 -6.26
N ASP A 24 17.76 15.97 -6.51
CA ASP A 24 18.36 15.08 -7.51
C ASP A 24 17.35 14.12 -8.17
N ALA A 25 17.69 13.49 -9.29
CA ALA A 25 16.83 12.46 -9.91
C ALA A 25 16.47 11.32 -8.93
N ASN A 26 17.41 10.91 -8.07
CA ASN A 26 17.19 9.89 -7.03
C ASN A 26 16.18 10.32 -5.96
N SER A 27 16.06 11.62 -5.70
CA SER A 27 15.10 12.17 -4.74
C SER A 27 13.66 12.08 -5.25
N LEU A 28 13.45 12.15 -6.57
CA LEU A 28 12.15 11.91 -7.21
C LEU A 28 11.67 10.47 -7.01
N PHE A 29 12.57 9.49 -7.19
CA PHE A 29 12.25 8.07 -6.95
C PHE A 29 11.97 7.81 -5.47
N THR A 30 12.71 8.46 -4.56
CA THR A 30 12.50 8.33 -3.12
C THR A 30 11.17 8.91 -2.68
N LEU A 31 10.79 10.09 -3.21
CA LEU A 31 9.51 10.73 -2.94
C LEU A 31 8.35 9.89 -3.49
N ALA A 32 8.47 9.37 -4.72
CA ALA A 32 7.48 8.46 -5.29
C ALA A 32 7.32 7.19 -4.44
N ASN A 33 8.43 6.59 -3.99
CA ASN A 33 8.40 5.40 -3.12
C ASN A 33 7.73 5.70 -1.77
N ASN A 34 7.99 6.86 -1.17
CA ASN A 34 7.37 7.27 0.10
C ASN A 34 5.86 7.49 -0.04
N ILE A 35 5.43 8.11 -1.15
CA ILE A 35 4.00 8.26 -1.46
C ILE A 35 3.36 6.88 -1.64
N LEU A 36 3.97 6.02 -2.48
CA LEU A 36 3.45 4.66 -2.71
C LEU A 36 3.38 3.86 -1.41
N LYS A 37 4.41 3.90 -0.55
CA LYS A 37 4.41 3.22 0.75
C LYS A 37 3.32 3.70 1.71
N SER A 38 2.95 4.98 1.65
CA SER A 38 1.88 5.54 2.49
C SER A 38 0.49 5.25 1.92
N VAL A 39 0.34 5.27 0.60
CA VAL A 39 -0.94 5.08 -0.09
C VAL A 39 -1.32 3.60 -0.24
N LEU A 40 -0.35 2.70 -0.49
CA LEU A 40 -0.58 1.25 -0.61
C LEU A 40 -1.42 0.66 0.54
N PRO A 41 -1.06 0.85 1.82
CA PRO A 41 -1.79 0.24 2.92
C PRO A 41 -3.23 0.74 3.01
N ILE A 42 -3.51 1.99 2.59
CA ILE A 42 -4.87 2.55 2.54
C ILE A 42 -5.69 1.86 1.46
N ILE A 43 -5.13 1.68 0.26
CA ILE A 43 -5.80 0.98 -0.85
C ILE A 43 -6.09 -0.47 -0.46
N ILE A 44 -5.11 -1.15 0.15
CA ILE A 44 -5.27 -2.54 0.61
C ILE A 44 -6.36 -2.63 1.68
N ALA A 45 -6.39 -1.71 2.64
CA ALA A 45 -7.44 -1.68 3.67
C ALA A 45 -8.84 -1.55 3.05
N ILE A 46 -9.01 -0.65 2.09
CA ILE A 46 -10.28 -0.48 1.37
C ILE A 46 -10.62 -1.74 0.57
N ALA A 47 -9.64 -2.32 -0.13
CA ALA A 47 -9.83 -3.55 -0.90
C ALA A 47 -10.29 -4.74 -0.02
N VAL A 48 -9.72 -4.89 1.17
CA VAL A 48 -10.13 -5.93 2.14
C VAL A 48 -11.58 -5.72 2.60
N ILE A 49 -11.98 -4.48 2.90
CA ILE A 49 -13.37 -4.18 3.27
C ILE A 49 -14.33 -4.55 2.13
N TYR A 50 -14.00 -4.18 0.90
CA TYR A 50 -14.81 -4.55 -0.27
C TYR A 50 -14.84 -6.06 -0.51
N PHE A 51 -13.72 -6.76 -0.32
CA PHE A 51 -13.67 -8.22 -0.45
C PHE A 51 -14.62 -8.89 0.54
N VAL A 52 -14.57 -8.49 1.80
CA VAL A 52 -15.43 -9.03 2.87
C VAL A 52 -16.91 -8.74 2.54
N TYR A 53 -17.26 -7.52 2.14
CA TYR A 53 -18.62 -7.17 1.75
C TYR A 53 -19.15 -8.02 0.58
N ASN A 54 -18.33 -8.24 -0.45
CA ASN A 54 -18.72 -9.06 -1.60
C ASN A 54 -18.88 -10.54 -1.23
N ALA A 55 -18.04 -11.07 -0.32
CA ALA A 55 -18.16 -12.44 0.19
C ALA A 55 -19.46 -12.65 0.99
N PHE A 56 -19.82 -11.70 1.87
CA PHE A 56 -21.08 -11.76 2.61
C PHE A 56 -22.30 -11.63 1.70
N SER A 57 -22.24 -10.79 0.67
CA SER A 57 -23.30 -10.64 -0.34
C SER A 57 -23.57 -11.95 -1.09
N TYR A 58 -22.54 -12.76 -1.34
CA TYR A 58 -22.70 -14.11 -1.91
C TYR A 58 -23.40 -15.07 -0.97
N MET A 59 -23.03 -15.06 0.31
CA MET A 59 -23.60 -15.98 1.30
C MET A 59 -25.09 -15.73 1.57
N ILE A 60 -25.56 -14.48 1.44
CA ILE A 60 -26.96 -14.09 1.68
C ILE A 60 -27.84 -14.24 0.43
N ALA A 61 -27.25 -14.45 -0.76
CA ALA A 61 -28.00 -14.62 -2.01
C ALA A 61 -28.76 -15.96 -2.04
N ALA A 62 -30.08 -15.92 -1.80
CA ALA A 62 -30.94 -17.10 -1.74
C ALA A 62 -31.60 -17.47 -3.09
N ASP A 63 -31.91 -16.49 -3.96
CA ASP A 63 -32.59 -16.69 -5.25
C ASP A 63 -31.64 -17.25 -6.34
N GLU A 64 -32.11 -18.13 -7.23
CA GLU A 64 -31.29 -18.72 -8.31
C GLU A 64 -30.64 -17.66 -9.23
N GLU A 65 -31.35 -16.61 -9.56
CA GLU A 65 -30.86 -15.53 -10.43
C GLU A 65 -29.78 -14.69 -9.72
N LYS A 66 -30.00 -14.38 -8.43
CA LYS A 66 -29.03 -13.67 -7.59
C LYS A 66 -27.82 -14.54 -7.25
N LYS A 67 -27.99 -15.86 -7.15
CA LYS A 67 -26.91 -16.82 -6.94
C LYS A 67 -25.94 -16.82 -8.11
N GLY A 68 -26.43 -16.77 -9.36
CA GLY A 68 -25.56 -16.69 -10.55
C GLY A 68 -24.65 -15.46 -10.50
N VAL A 69 -25.26 -14.28 -10.34
CA VAL A 69 -24.54 -12.99 -10.28
C VAL A 69 -23.61 -12.92 -9.06
N ALA A 70 -24.06 -13.43 -7.91
CA ALA A 70 -23.25 -13.40 -6.71
C ALA A 70 -22.07 -14.39 -6.78
N LYS A 71 -22.22 -15.54 -7.46
CA LYS A 71 -21.13 -16.52 -7.68
C LYS A 71 -20.03 -15.91 -8.54
N GLU A 72 -20.42 -15.16 -9.57
CA GLU A 72 -19.48 -14.41 -10.41
C GLU A 72 -18.73 -13.34 -9.59
N LYS A 73 -19.43 -12.59 -8.74
CA LYS A 73 -18.81 -11.62 -7.81
C LYS A 73 -17.85 -12.28 -6.82
N MET A 74 -18.16 -13.47 -6.32
CA MET A 74 -17.26 -14.23 -5.43
C MET A 74 -15.96 -14.61 -6.15
N ILE A 75 -16.05 -15.08 -7.40
CA ILE A 75 -14.90 -15.44 -8.23
C ILE A 75 -14.01 -14.22 -8.46
N TYR A 76 -14.58 -13.06 -8.82
CA TYR A 76 -13.81 -11.82 -8.94
C TYR A 76 -13.16 -11.39 -7.61
N GLY A 77 -13.85 -11.58 -6.48
CA GLY A 77 -13.27 -11.35 -5.15
C GLY A 77 -12.04 -12.24 -4.90
N ILE A 78 -12.15 -13.53 -5.18
CA ILE A 78 -11.04 -14.49 -5.02
C ILE A 78 -9.87 -14.14 -5.93
N ILE A 79 -10.13 -13.78 -7.19
CA ILE A 79 -9.09 -13.35 -8.13
C ILE A 79 -8.38 -12.09 -7.62
N ALA A 80 -9.12 -11.10 -7.11
CA ALA A 80 -8.55 -9.88 -6.55
C ALA A 80 -7.64 -10.16 -5.33
N LEU A 81 -8.08 -11.05 -4.43
CA LEU A 81 -7.28 -11.46 -3.28
C LEU A 81 -6.02 -12.22 -3.71
N PHE A 82 -6.15 -13.13 -4.68
CA PHE A 82 -5.04 -13.88 -5.24
C PHE A 82 -3.97 -12.96 -5.83
N VAL A 83 -4.36 -11.96 -6.63
CA VAL A 83 -3.42 -10.98 -7.22
C VAL A 83 -2.71 -10.17 -6.13
N MET A 84 -3.44 -9.67 -5.13
CA MET A 84 -2.85 -8.89 -4.02
C MET A 84 -1.80 -9.70 -3.25
N VAL A 85 -2.10 -10.95 -2.91
CA VAL A 85 -1.16 -11.83 -2.19
C VAL A 85 -0.01 -12.27 -3.11
N SER A 86 -0.28 -12.56 -4.38
CA SER A 86 0.71 -13.01 -5.34
C SER A 86 1.80 -11.97 -5.58
N VAL A 87 1.45 -10.68 -5.69
CA VAL A 87 2.45 -9.60 -5.82
C VAL A 87 3.40 -9.57 -4.62
N TRP A 88 2.88 -9.64 -3.39
CA TRP A 88 3.71 -9.67 -2.18
C TRP A 88 4.52 -10.95 -2.03
N GLY A 89 3.93 -12.10 -2.40
CA GLY A 89 4.61 -13.39 -2.40
C GLY A 89 5.80 -13.39 -3.34
N ILE A 90 5.63 -12.88 -4.56
CA ILE A 90 6.71 -12.77 -5.55
C ILE A 90 7.77 -11.77 -5.08
N VAL A 91 7.37 -10.59 -4.60
CA VAL A 91 8.32 -9.59 -4.07
C VAL A 91 9.14 -10.19 -2.94
N ASN A 92 8.53 -10.89 -2.00
CA ASN A 92 9.23 -11.52 -0.89
C ASN A 92 10.18 -12.64 -1.34
N VAL A 93 9.75 -13.48 -2.30
CA VAL A 93 10.61 -14.52 -2.89
C VAL A 93 11.80 -13.90 -3.61
N LEU A 94 11.59 -12.84 -4.40
CA LEU A 94 12.67 -12.12 -5.07
C LEU A 94 13.60 -11.45 -4.05
N SER A 95 13.06 -10.78 -3.03
CA SER A 95 13.84 -10.15 -1.96
C SER A 95 14.73 -11.16 -1.23
N ASN A 96 14.18 -12.33 -0.90
CA ASN A 96 14.90 -13.37 -0.18
C ASN A 96 15.92 -14.09 -1.06
N THR A 97 15.61 -14.29 -2.35
CA THR A 97 16.49 -15.03 -3.29
C THR A 97 17.66 -14.16 -3.76
N PHE A 98 17.43 -12.87 -4.02
CA PHE A 98 18.47 -11.93 -4.45
C PHE A 98 19.19 -11.23 -3.29
N GLY A 99 18.86 -11.59 -2.05
CA GLY A 99 19.55 -11.07 -0.87
C GLY A 99 19.30 -9.59 -0.60
N PHE A 100 18.15 -9.04 -1.04
CA PHE A 100 17.67 -7.71 -0.66
C PHE A 100 17.18 -7.72 0.80
N THR A 101 18.05 -8.11 1.71
CA THR A 101 17.86 -7.90 3.14
C THR A 101 18.02 -6.40 3.38
N THR A 102 17.13 -5.80 4.14
CA THR A 102 17.33 -4.47 4.74
C THR A 102 18.43 -4.56 5.79
N THR A 103 19.64 -4.95 5.37
CA THR A 103 20.82 -4.90 6.21
C THR A 103 21.17 -3.43 6.31
N SER A 104 20.74 -2.81 7.41
CA SER A 104 21.43 -1.64 7.94
C SER A 104 22.92 -1.90 7.78
N ALA A 105 23.63 -1.00 7.10
CA ALA A 105 25.06 -1.17 6.83
C ALA A 105 25.75 -1.68 8.11
N PRO A 106 26.60 -2.73 8.02
CA PRO A 106 27.25 -3.29 9.20
C PRO A 106 27.89 -2.14 9.99
N THR A 107 27.48 -1.95 11.24
CA THR A 107 28.16 -0.99 12.11
C THR A 107 29.54 -1.56 12.40
N LEU A 108 30.54 -1.03 11.70
CA LEU A 108 31.93 -1.35 11.96
C LEU A 108 32.24 -0.95 13.42
N PRO A 109 32.71 -1.88 14.26
CA PRO A 109 33.15 -1.54 15.61
C PRO A 109 34.27 -0.50 15.53
N GLY A 110 34.01 0.74 15.98
CA GLY A 110 35.03 1.79 16.10
C GLY A 110 34.87 3.03 15.21
N LEU A 111 33.83 3.15 14.38
CA LEU A 111 33.53 4.43 13.74
C LEU A 111 32.56 5.26 14.61
N PRO A 112 32.85 6.53 14.91
CA PRO A 112 31.87 7.40 15.53
C PRO A 112 30.69 7.57 14.57
N THR A 113 29.54 6.99 14.92
CA THR A 113 28.28 7.36 14.29
C THR A 113 28.05 8.82 14.64
N SER A 114 27.99 9.70 13.64
CA SER A 114 27.63 11.11 13.81
C SER A 114 26.24 11.21 14.41
N GLN A 115 26.15 11.14 15.73
CA GLN A 115 24.99 11.48 16.52
C GLN A 115 24.78 12.98 16.36
N SER A 116 23.65 13.33 15.74
CA SER A 116 22.87 14.55 15.94
C SER A 116 23.56 15.74 16.63
N PHE A 117 23.73 16.82 15.88
CA PHE A 117 23.40 18.15 16.38
C PHE A 117 22.05 18.57 15.80
#